data_AF-A0A962AT15-F1
#
_entry.id   AF-A0A962AT15-F1
#
_cell.length_a   1.000
_cell.length_b   1.000
_cell.length_c   1.000
_cell.angle_alpha   90.00
_cell.angle_beta   90.00
_cell.angle_gamma   90.00
#
_symmetry.space_group_name_H-M   'P 1'
#
loop_
_entity.id
_entity.type
_entity.pdbx_description
1 polymer ?
#
loop_
_entity_poly.entity_id
_entity_poly.type
_entity_poly.pdbx_seq_one_letter_code
_entity_poly.pdbx_strand_id
1 'polypeptide(L)' 'MSIKHPIISVVGSSGAGTSTVKHTFDQIFRREGFSAATIEGDAFHRYDRAEMKAEMT' A
#
# COMPACT_ATOMS: atom_id res chain seq x y z
N MET A 1 -4.36 -12.76 13.18
CA MET A 1 -3.71 -11.43 13.17
C MET A 1 -2.81 -11.33 14.39
N SER A 2 -1.55 -10.90 14.21
CA SER A 2 -0.64 -10.74 15.34
C SER A 2 -1.06 -9.53 16.19
N ILE A 3 -1.27 -9.74 17.48
CA ILE A 3 -1.54 -8.64 18.43
C ILE A 3 -0.26 -7.83 18.65
N LYS A 4 0.90 -8.51 18.64
CA LYS A 4 2.21 -7.88 18.88
C LYS A 4 2.70 -7.04 17.70
N HIS A 5 2.33 -7.42 16.48
CA HIS A 5 2.73 -6.76 15.23
C HIS A 5 1.51 -6.62 14.32
N PRO A 6 0.62 -5.65 14.58
CA PRO A 6 -0.59 -5.47 13.80
C PRO A 6 -0.25 -5.04 12.36
N ILE A 7 -1.03 -5.55 11.40
CA ILE A 7 -0.92 -5.20 9.98
C ILE A 7 -2.26 -4.61 9.54
N ILE A 8 -2.22 -3.44 8.90
CA ILE A 8 -3.39 -2.79 8.30
C ILE A 8 -3.24 -2.94 6.79
N SER A 9 -4.22 -3.58 6.16
CA SER A 9 -4.26 -3.75 4.71
C SER A 9 -5.35 -2.87 4.11
N VAL A 10 -4.94 -1.90 3.28
CA VAL A 10 -5.83 -1.04 2.52
C VAL A 10 -5.86 -1.56 1.09
N VAL A 11 -7.03 -2.02 0.63
CA VAL A 11 -7.25 -2.54 -0.73
C VAL A 11 -8.27 -1.70 -1.47
N GLY A 12 -8.12 -1.59 -2.78
CA GLY A 12 -9.03 -0.84 -3.64
C GLY A 12 -8.70 -1.04 -5.11
N SER A 13 -9.63 -0.69 -5.99
CA SER A 13 -9.38 -0.66 -7.43
C SER A 13 -8.38 0.46 -7.79
N SER A 14 -7.77 0.35 -8.97
CA SER A 14 -6.93 1.43 -9.51
C SER A 14 -7.73 2.75 -9.56
N GLY A 15 -7.19 3.81 -8.95
CA GLY A 15 -7.86 5.10 -8.84
C GLY A 15 -8.82 5.24 -7.65
N ALA A 16 -8.96 4.24 -6.78
CA ALA A 16 -9.82 4.31 -5.58
C ALA A 16 -9.33 5.26 -4.47
N GLY A 17 -8.23 6.00 -4.70
CA GLY A 17 -7.70 6.96 -3.73
C GLY A 17 -6.84 6.34 -2.61
N THR A 18 -6.22 5.18 -2.84
CA THR A 18 -5.33 4.52 -1.86
C THR A 18 -4.18 5.43 -1.40
N SER A 19 -3.65 6.29 -2.27
CA SER A 19 -2.64 7.30 -1.91
C SER A 19 -3.14 8.33 -0.89
N THR A 20 -4.40 8.76 -1.00
CA THR A 20 -5.04 9.68 -0.05
C THR A 20 -5.24 9.01 1.30
N VAL A 21 -5.64 7.73 1.28
CA VAL A 21 -5.79 6.92 2.50
C VAL A 21 -4.44 6.76 3.20
N LYS A 22 -3.37 6.44 2.46
CA LYS A 22 -1.99 6.39 3.00
C LYS A 22 -1.63 7.69 3.73
N HIS A 23 -1.84 8.84 3.09
CA HIS A 23 -1.54 10.13 3.72
C HIS A 23 -2.33 10.37 5.02
N THR A 24 -3.58 9.92 5.05
CA THR A 24 -4.43 10.03 6.24
C THR A 24 -3.89 9.18 7.39
N PHE A 25 -3.47 7.94 7.12
CA PHE A 25 -2.80 7.09 8.11
C PHE A 25 -1.47 7.67 8.58
N ASP A 26 -0.66 8.25 7.69
CA ASP A 26 0.59 8.92 8.07
C ASP A 26 0.34 10.06 9.08
N GLN A 27 -0.73 10.86 8.88
CA GLN A 27 -1.11 11.91 9.84
C GLN A 27 -1.59 11.34 11.18
N ILE A 28 -2.37 10.25 11.16
CA ILE A 28 -2.84 9.59 12.37
C ILE A 28 -1.63 9.04 13.14
N PHE A 29 -0.75 8.26 12.51
CA PHE A 29 0.41 7.69 13.18
C PHE A 29 1.36 8.75 13.72
N ARG A 30 1.57 9.84 12.96
CA ARG A 30 2.34 10.99 13.45
C ARG A 30 1.72 11.62 14.69
N ARG A 31 0.40 11.79 14.72
CA ARG A 31 -0.31 12.39 15.87
C ARG A 31 -0.30 11.49 17.10
N GLU A 32 -0.51 10.19 16.91
CA GLU A 32 -0.55 9.19 17.98
C GLU A 32 0.85 8.71 18.41
N GLY A 33 1.92 9.16 17.74
CA GLY A 33 3.31 8.81 18.07
C GLY A 33 3.71 7.40 17.65
N PHE A 34 2.99 6.77 16.72
CA PHE A 34 3.33 5.44 16.20
C PHE A 34 4.39 5.53 15.10
N SER A 35 5.41 4.68 15.20
CA SER A 35 6.35 4.42 14.10
C SER A 35 5.83 3.22 13.29
N ALA A 36 5.32 3.49 12.09
CA ALA A 36 4.79 2.47 11.20
C ALA A 36 5.70 2.31 9.97
N ALA A 37 5.89 1.07 9.54
CA ALA A 37 6.46 0.77 8.24
C ALA A 37 5.32 0.72 7.19
N THR A 38 5.57 1.30 6.02
CA THR A 38 4.59 1.37 4.94
C THR A 38 5.13 0.66 3.71
N ILE A 39 4.29 -0.16 3.07
CA ILE A 39 4.61 -0.88 1.83
C ILE A 39 3.54 -0.54 0.80
N GLU A 40 3.96 -0.17 -0.41
CA GLU A 40 3.04 0.07 -1.53
C GLU A 40 2.84 -1.22 -2.34
N GLY A 41 1.58 -1.52 -2.67
CA GLY A 41 1.23 -2.77 -3.36
C GLY A 41 1.91 -2.93 -4.73
N ASP A 42 2.16 -1.81 -5.41
CA ASP A 42 2.86 -1.78 -6.70
C ASP A 42 4.30 -2.31 -6.63
N ALA A 43 4.90 -2.36 -5.44
CA ALA A 43 6.22 -2.94 -5.22
C ALA A 43 6.26 -4.47 -5.42
N PHE A 44 5.08 -5.12 -5.48
CA PHE A 44 4.95 -6.56 -5.73
C PHE A 44 4.50 -6.89 -7.15
N HIS A 45 4.53 -5.93 -8.08
CA HIS A 45 4.32 -6.24 -9.48
C HIS A 45 5.42 -7.18 -9.98
N ARG A 46 5.01 -8.35 -10.48
CA ARG A 46 5.93 -9.34 -11.07
C ARG A 46 6.61 -8.82 -12.35
N TYR A 47 5.91 -7.96 -13.07
CA TYR A 47 6.30 -7.43 -14.36
C TYR A 47 6.23 -5.91 -14.32
N ASP A 48 7.18 -5.26 -14.97
CA ASP A 48 7.02 -3.84 -15.29
C ASP A 48 5.92 -3.63 -16.35
N ARG A 49 5.66 -2.36 -16.70
CA ARG A 49 4.61 -2.01 -17.68
C ARG A 49 4.88 -2.57 -19.08
N ALA A 50 6.14 -2.65 -19.50
CA ALA A 50 6.51 -3.13 -20.82
C ALA A 50 6.44 -4.66 -20.87
N GLU A 51 6.95 -5.33 -19.85
CA GLU A 51 6.89 -6.78 -19.68
C GLU A 51 5.44 -7.27 -19.60
N MET A 52 4.59 -6.59 -18.81
CA MET A 52 3.18 -6.96 -18.71
C MET A 52 2.45 -6.82 -20.05
N LYS A 53 2.79 -5.81 -20.86
CA LYS A 53 2.21 -5.66 -22.20
C LYS A 53 2.64 -6.79 -23.14
N ALA A 54 3.89 -7.25 -23.03
CA ALA A 54 4.40 -8.37 -23.82
C ALA A 54 3.73 -9.69 -23.45
N GLU A 55 3.50 -9.95 -22.16
CA GLU A 55 2.82 -11.17 -21.66
C GLU A 55 1.30 -11.20 -21.96
N MET A 56 0.66 -10.05 -22.12
CA MET A 56 -0.77 -9.94 -22.44
C MET A 56 -1.08 -10.02 -23.95
N THR A 57 -0.06 -10.23 -24.79
CA THR A 57 -0.18 -10.38 -26.25
C THR A 57 -0.08 -11.84 -26.63
#